data_AF-R9KPT4-F1
#
_entry.id   AF-R9KPT4-F1
#
_cell.length_a   1.000
_cell.length_b   1.000
_cell.length_c   1.000
_cell.angle_alpha   90.00
_cell.angle_beta   90.00
_cell.angle_gamma   90.00
#
_symmetry.space_group_name_H-M   'P 1'
#
loop_
_entity.id
_entity.type
_entity.pdbx_description
1 polymer ?
#
loop_
_entity_poly.entity_id
_entity_poly.type
_entity_poly.pdbx_seq_one_letter_code
_entity_poly.pdbx_strand_id
1 'polypeptide(L)'
;MKYLEFDIKNMAISRTAGDKTALISGAVNYFGLHFNFGDEFAEIPGTKSVEFYKNRNKIRVDLVDNQCAVPNELLTDNKNFEMRVISGNTIGTTWTSVGITESGIVMPEEPEEEAPSGMEYVKTASGENAAPYLRASTNGLEYSQNGEDWNSGVSGVPEVPSRPKGSVYLRKNGDWVNAEEYLAENGGETNVINEVQVDGTALPVTDKSVNIDLSAYAKTADLASEYATKTEVAALQTLTGTAETVTDVDYSTTDISDVITSYNALLSALRARGVIA
;
A
#
# COMPACT_ATOMS: atom_id res chain seq x y z
N MET A 1 15.40 1.42 -19.22
CA MET A 1 13.99 1.81 -19.01
C MET A 1 13.40 2.12 -20.37
N LYS A 2 12.20 1.61 -20.68
CA LYS A 2 11.48 1.91 -21.92
C LYS A 2 10.54 3.10 -21.65
N TYR A 3 10.67 4.16 -22.43
CA TYR A 3 9.85 5.35 -22.26
C TYR A 3 8.61 5.32 -23.15
N LEU A 4 7.51 5.79 -22.58
CA LEU A 4 6.35 6.23 -23.32
C LEU A 4 6.52 7.72 -23.61
N GLU A 5 6.28 8.09 -24.85
CA GLU A 5 6.51 9.45 -25.33
C GLU A 5 5.20 10.23 -25.36
N PHE A 6 5.20 11.40 -24.71
CA PHE A 6 4.05 12.30 -24.64
C PHE A 6 4.43 13.71 -25.09
N ASP A 7 3.54 14.33 -25.86
CA ASP A 7 3.62 15.74 -26.20
C ASP A 7 2.67 16.55 -25.30
N ILE A 8 3.17 17.66 -24.74
CA ILE A 8 2.36 18.63 -24.02
C ILE A 8 2.21 19.90 -24.84
N LYS A 9 0.99 20.15 -25.32
CA LYS A 9 0.63 21.32 -26.13
C LYS A 9 -0.70 21.87 -25.66
N ASN A 10 -0.82 23.20 -25.55
CA ASN A 10 -2.04 23.88 -25.11
C ASN A 10 -2.62 23.29 -23.80
N MET A 11 -1.74 23.07 -22.81
CA MET A 11 -2.12 22.48 -21.50
C MET A 11 -2.77 21.09 -21.55
N ALA A 12 -2.64 20.37 -22.67
CA ALA A 12 -3.15 19.02 -22.85
C ALA A 12 -2.01 18.03 -23.07
N ILE A 13 -2.18 16.82 -22.55
CA ILE A 13 -1.27 15.70 -22.77
C ILE A 13 -1.79 14.88 -23.95
N SER A 14 -0.89 14.53 -24.88
CA SER A 14 -1.19 13.61 -25.98
C SER A 14 -0.04 12.64 -26.17
N ARG A 15 -0.33 11.43 -26.63
CA ARG A 15 0.69 10.45 -26.99
C ARG A 15 1.45 10.95 -28.22
N THR A 16 2.78 10.93 -28.20
CA THR A 16 3.57 11.33 -29.38
C THR A 16 3.27 10.41 -30.56
N ALA A 17 3.12 11.00 -31.74
CA ALA A 17 2.81 10.25 -32.96
C ALA A 17 3.90 9.21 -33.26
N GLY A 18 3.52 7.94 -33.30
CA GLY A 18 4.44 6.82 -33.57
C GLY A 18 4.87 6.04 -32.33
N ASP A 19 4.62 6.54 -31.12
CA ASP A 19 4.80 5.71 -29.92
C ASP A 19 3.70 4.65 -29.82
N LYS A 20 4.11 3.39 -29.85
CA LYS A 20 3.25 2.20 -29.74
C LYS A 20 3.54 1.40 -28.48
N THR A 21 4.30 1.94 -27.54
CA THR A 21 4.74 1.22 -26.34
C THR A 21 3.54 0.87 -25.45
N ALA A 22 3.18 -0.40 -25.32
CA ALA A 22 2.14 -0.81 -24.37
C ALA A 22 2.71 -0.81 -22.94
N LEU A 23 2.00 -0.20 -21.99
CA LEU A 23 2.26 -0.41 -20.56
C LEU A 23 1.70 -1.76 -20.17
N ILE A 24 2.55 -2.64 -19.65
CA ILE A 24 2.17 -3.99 -19.24
C ILE A 24 2.08 -4.06 -17.72
N SER A 25 1.02 -4.66 -17.18
CA SER A 25 0.91 -4.89 -15.73
C SER A 25 2.05 -5.81 -15.23
N GLY A 26 2.50 -5.64 -13.98
CA GLY A 26 3.58 -6.45 -13.39
C GLY A 26 4.99 -6.15 -13.90
N ALA A 27 5.17 -5.28 -14.90
CA ALA A 27 6.47 -4.91 -15.45
C ALA A 27 7.22 -3.88 -14.56
N VAL A 28 7.68 -4.36 -13.40
CA VAL A 28 8.37 -3.57 -12.36
C VAL A 28 9.64 -2.92 -12.90
N ASN A 29 9.84 -1.62 -12.63
CA ASN A 29 11.02 -0.81 -13.00
C ASN A 29 11.38 -0.78 -14.49
N TYR A 30 10.47 -1.22 -15.37
CA TYR A 30 10.75 -1.29 -16.80
C TYR A 30 10.35 -0.03 -17.55
N PHE A 31 9.21 0.58 -17.17
CA PHE A 31 8.61 1.71 -17.88
C PHE A 31 8.88 3.07 -17.24
N GLY A 32 9.07 4.06 -18.10
CA GLY A 32 9.11 5.48 -17.74
C GLY A 32 8.22 6.31 -18.66
N LEU A 33 8.03 7.57 -18.31
CA LEU A 33 7.37 8.59 -19.13
C LEU A 33 8.40 9.64 -19.53
N HIS A 34 8.40 10.05 -20.79
CA HIS A 34 9.17 11.17 -21.31
C HIS A 34 8.22 12.17 -21.97
N PHE A 35 8.49 13.46 -21.75
CA PHE A 35 7.59 14.54 -22.15
C PHE A 35 8.29 15.56 -23.06
N ASN A 36 7.72 15.78 -24.24
CA ASN A 36 8.08 16.88 -25.13
C ASN A 36 7.19 18.08 -24.82
N PHE A 37 7.76 19.09 -24.18
CA PHE A 37 7.03 20.32 -23.85
C PHE A 37 7.02 21.27 -25.04
N GLY A 38 5.83 21.70 -25.46
CA GLY A 38 5.69 22.86 -26.34
C GLY A 38 6.08 24.16 -25.61
N ASP A 39 6.45 25.18 -26.39
CA ASP A 39 7.02 26.45 -25.91
C ASP A 39 6.23 27.05 -24.74
N GLU A 40 4.90 27.13 -24.87
CA GLU A 40 4.00 27.69 -23.85
C GLU A 40 4.16 27.00 -22.47
N PHE A 41 4.25 25.67 -22.43
CA PHE A 41 4.39 24.93 -21.17
C PHE A 41 5.84 24.89 -20.69
N ALA A 42 6.79 24.89 -21.62
CA ALA A 42 8.22 24.91 -21.32
C ALA A 42 8.62 26.18 -20.56
N GLU A 43 8.09 27.33 -20.98
CA GLU A 43 8.36 28.65 -20.40
C GLU A 43 7.77 28.84 -18.98
N ILE A 44 6.82 27.99 -18.56
CA ILE A 44 6.20 28.11 -17.24
C ILE A 44 7.25 27.83 -16.15
N PRO A 45 7.54 28.79 -15.26
CA PRO A 45 8.55 28.63 -14.23
C PRO A 45 8.13 27.61 -13.17
N GLY A 46 9.14 26.97 -12.58
CA GLY A 46 8.97 26.00 -11.50
C GLY A 46 9.36 24.57 -11.91
N THR A 47 9.55 23.73 -10.89
CA THR A 47 9.82 22.30 -11.08
C THR A 47 8.64 21.65 -11.76
N LYS A 48 8.91 20.88 -12.82
CA LYS A 48 7.90 20.10 -13.53
C LYS A 48 7.80 18.73 -12.85
N SER A 49 6.59 18.25 -12.65
CA SER A 49 6.30 16.99 -11.94
C SER A 49 5.06 16.34 -12.53
N VAL A 50 4.97 15.01 -12.43
CA VAL A 50 3.79 14.24 -12.82
C VAL A 50 3.00 13.91 -11.56
N GLU A 51 1.71 14.19 -11.58
CA GLU A 51 0.77 13.61 -10.63
C GLU A 51 0.07 12.43 -11.28
N PHE A 52 0.20 11.27 -10.66
CA PHE A 52 -0.53 10.05 -10.97
C PHE A 52 -1.71 9.90 -10.02
N TYR A 53 -2.81 9.38 -10.53
CA TYR A 53 -4.01 9.08 -9.77
C TYR A 53 -4.56 7.71 -10.17
N LYS A 54 -4.65 6.80 -9.20
CA LYS A 54 -5.24 5.46 -9.38
C LYS A 54 -5.81 4.99 -8.06
N ASN A 55 -7.00 4.36 -8.08
CA ASN A 55 -7.63 3.77 -6.90
C ASN A 55 -7.71 4.74 -5.69
N ARG A 56 -8.01 6.02 -5.93
CA ARG A 56 -8.06 7.12 -4.93
C ARG A 56 -6.72 7.50 -4.31
N ASN A 57 -5.62 6.90 -4.75
CA ASN A 57 -4.29 7.28 -4.34
C ASN A 57 -3.69 8.25 -5.35
N LYS A 58 -3.03 9.29 -4.85
CA LYS A 58 -2.28 10.24 -5.65
C LYS A 58 -0.79 10.10 -5.35
N ILE A 59 0.02 9.99 -6.39
CA ILE A 59 1.48 9.93 -6.30
C ILE A 59 2.04 11.09 -7.12
N ARG A 60 2.96 11.86 -6.54
CA ARG A 60 3.65 12.94 -7.25
C ARG A 60 5.12 12.55 -7.45
N VAL A 61 5.60 12.68 -8.67
CA VAL A 61 6.98 12.37 -9.05
C VAL A 61 7.56 13.54 -9.80
N ASP A 62 8.70 14.07 -9.36
CA ASP A 62 9.38 15.14 -10.06
C ASP A 62 10.00 14.64 -11.37
N LEU A 63 9.97 15.48 -12.40
CA LEU A 63 10.63 15.19 -13.66
C LEU A 63 12.10 15.59 -13.56
N VAL A 64 12.97 14.68 -14.02
CA VAL A 64 14.40 14.92 -14.21
C VAL A 64 14.66 14.80 -15.70
N ASP A 65 15.19 15.84 -16.33
CA ASP A 65 15.40 15.88 -17.79
C ASP A 65 14.13 15.51 -18.60
N ASN A 66 12.99 16.06 -18.17
CA ASN A 66 11.66 15.83 -18.78
C ASN A 66 11.16 14.38 -18.73
N GLN A 67 11.75 13.53 -17.88
CA GLN A 67 11.36 12.13 -17.71
C GLN A 67 11.16 11.74 -16.25
N CYS A 68 10.37 10.69 -16.03
CA CYS A 68 10.24 10.01 -14.74
C CYS A 68 9.95 8.52 -14.92
N ALA A 69 10.25 7.72 -13.90
CA ALA A 69 9.81 6.32 -13.85
C ALA A 69 8.30 6.25 -13.57
N VAL A 70 7.62 5.24 -14.12
CA VAL A 70 6.25 4.92 -13.73
C VAL A 70 6.30 4.19 -12.37
N PRO A 71 5.62 4.69 -11.31
CA PRO A 71 5.59 4.02 -10.02
C PRO A 71 5.04 2.59 -10.13
N ASN A 72 5.72 1.64 -9.49
CA ASN A 72 5.41 0.21 -9.59
C ASN A 72 4.00 -0.12 -9.08
N GLU A 73 3.50 0.65 -8.11
CA GLU A 73 2.16 0.48 -7.53
C GLU A 73 1.07 0.71 -8.58
N LEU A 74 1.35 1.53 -9.61
CA LEU A 74 0.40 1.78 -10.70
C LEU A 74 0.29 0.60 -11.66
N LEU A 75 1.27 -0.31 -11.70
CA LEU A 75 1.30 -1.46 -12.60
C LEU A 75 0.86 -2.77 -11.94
N THR A 76 0.29 -2.71 -10.74
CA THR A 76 -0.15 -3.89 -9.98
C THR A 76 -1.35 -4.62 -10.59
N ASP A 77 -2.11 -3.96 -11.46
CA ASP A 77 -3.26 -4.53 -12.17
C ASP A 77 -3.37 -3.92 -13.59
N ASN A 78 -4.32 -4.41 -14.39
CA ASN A 78 -4.58 -3.94 -15.76
C ASN A 78 -5.54 -2.73 -15.83
N LYS A 79 -5.88 -2.10 -14.71
CA LYS A 79 -6.77 -0.93 -14.71
C LYS A 79 -5.99 0.31 -15.10
N ASN A 80 -6.61 1.16 -15.90
CA ASN A 80 -6.04 2.46 -16.26
C ASN A 80 -5.72 3.30 -15.01
N PHE A 81 -4.72 4.16 -15.14
CA PHE A 81 -4.50 5.28 -14.22
C PHE A 81 -4.73 6.60 -14.95
N GLU A 82 -4.89 7.67 -14.18
CA GLU A 82 -4.93 9.03 -14.69
C GLU A 82 -3.61 9.74 -14.36
N MET A 83 -3.17 10.61 -15.24
CA MET A 83 -2.01 11.46 -14.97
C MET A 83 -2.23 12.89 -15.44
N ARG A 84 -1.51 13.82 -14.83
CA ARG A 84 -1.33 15.19 -15.32
C ARG A 84 0.08 15.66 -15.04
N VAL A 85 0.56 16.62 -15.82
CA VAL A 85 1.85 17.27 -15.58
C VAL A 85 1.61 18.64 -14.98
N ILE A 86 2.37 18.97 -13.94
CA ILE A 86 2.27 20.22 -13.17
C ILE A 86 3.62 20.93 -13.24
N SER A 87 3.59 22.23 -13.51
CA SER A 87 4.73 23.14 -13.32
C SER A 87 4.49 23.97 -12.05
N GLY A 88 5.38 23.86 -11.07
CA GLY A 88 5.21 24.51 -9.76
C GLY A 88 4.07 23.91 -8.93
N ASN A 89 3.21 24.76 -8.35
CA ASN A 89 2.12 24.34 -7.45
C ASN A 89 0.71 24.58 -8.00
N THR A 90 0.58 25.35 -9.09
CA THR A 90 -0.72 25.91 -9.51
C THR A 90 -1.09 25.59 -10.94
N ILE A 91 -0.12 25.37 -11.84
CA ILE A 91 -0.39 25.20 -13.26
C ILE A 91 -0.22 23.73 -13.63
N GLY A 92 -1.34 23.09 -13.98
CA GLY A 92 -1.36 21.68 -14.37
C GLY A 92 -2.16 21.47 -15.65
N THR A 93 -1.74 20.48 -16.43
CA THR A 93 -2.48 20.02 -17.60
C THR A 93 -3.82 19.40 -17.19
N THR A 94 -4.68 19.17 -18.18
CA THR A 94 -5.84 18.30 -18.00
C THR A 94 -5.39 16.88 -17.61
N TRP A 95 -6.24 16.19 -16.85
CA TRP A 95 -6.04 14.77 -16.55
C TRP A 95 -6.22 13.95 -17.83
N THR A 96 -5.32 12.99 -18.03
CA THR A 96 -5.33 12.05 -19.14
C THR A 96 -5.31 10.63 -18.60
N SER A 97 -6.19 9.78 -19.14
CA SER A 97 -6.20 8.36 -18.83
C SER A 97 -5.11 7.63 -19.63
N VAL A 98 -4.37 6.76 -18.96
CA VAL A 98 -3.33 5.91 -19.54
C VAL A 98 -3.75 4.46 -19.38
N GLY A 99 -3.85 3.76 -20.52
CA GLY A 99 -4.21 2.35 -20.56
C GLY A 99 -3.07 1.43 -20.11
N ILE A 100 -3.41 0.36 -19.38
CA ILE A 100 -2.50 -0.73 -19.03
C ILE A 100 -3.04 -2.01 -19.67
N THR A 101 -2.17 -2.72 -20.39
CA THR A 101 -2.44 -4.04 -20.92
C THR A 101 -2.10 -5.08 -19.87
N GLU A 102 -2.97 -6.07 -19.70
CA GLU A 102 -2.70 -7.20 -18.83
C GLU A 102 -1.46 -7.95 -19.30
N SER A 103 -0.55 -8.24 -18.38
CA SER A 103 0.51 -9.20 -18.64
C SER A 103 -0.15 -10.55 -18.92
N GLY A 104 -0.28 -10.87 -20.20
CA GLY A 104 -0.44 -12.25 -20.61
C GLY A 104 0.70 -13.07 -20.01
N ILE A 105 0.43 -14.33 -19.70
CA ILE A 105 1.48 -15.32 -19.54
C ILE A 105 2.37 -15.18 -20.77
N VAL A 106 3.69 -15.07 -20.61
CA VAL A 106 4.61 -15.12 -21.74
C VAL A 106 4.40 -16.48 -22.40
N MET A 107 3.56 -16.54 -23.44
CA MET A 107 3.59 -17.66 -24.35
C MET A 107 4.91 -17.50 -25.11
N PRO A 108 5.82 -18.49 -25.05
CA PRO A 108 7.02 -18.46 -25.87
C PRO A 108 6.60 -18.24 -27.32
N GLU A 109 7.39 -17.46 -28.07
CA GLU A 109 7.15 -17.28 -29.50
C GLU A 109 6.91 -18.64 -30.16
N GLU A 110 5.82 -18.75 -30.92
CA GLU A 110 5.55 -19.95 -31.71
C GLU A 110 6.79 -20.19 -32.59
N PRO A 111 7.44 -21.36 -32.52
CA PRO A 111 8.60 -21.65 -33.35
C PRO A 111 8.21 -21.48 -34.82
N GLU A 112 9.04 -20.76 -35.59
CA GLU A 112 8.82 -20.49 -37.02
C GLU A 112 8.86 -21.76 -37.90
N GLU A 113 9.15 -22.93 -37.32
CA GLU A 113 9.03 -24.22 -38.00
C GLU A 113 7.65 -24.82 -37.74
N GLU A 114 6.84 -24.95 -38.80
CA GLU A 114 5.61 -25.76 -38.76
C GLU A 114 5.96 -27.16 -38.24
N ALA A 115 5.33 -27.54 -37.13
CA ALA A 115 5.42 -28.90 -36.62
C ALA A 115 4.93 -29.88 -37.71
N PRO A 116 5.60 -31.03 -37.90
CA PRO A 116 5.17 -32.01 -38.88
C PRO A 116 3.70 -32.39 -38.64
N SER A 117 2.93 -32.40 -39.74
CA SER A 117 1.50 -32.70 -39.75
C SER A 117 1.16 -33.94 -38.91
N GLY A 118 0.34 -33.74 -37.87
CA GLY A 118 -0.29 -34.81 -37.10
C GLY A 118 0.11 -34.96 -35.62
N MET A 119 0.89 -34.05 -35.02
CA MET A 119 1.26 -34.15 -33.60
C MET A 119 0.97 -32.89 -32.79
N GLU A 120 0.03 -32.98 -31.85
CA GLU A 120 -0.16 -32.01 -30.77
C GLU A 120 0.75 -32.39 -29.59
N TYR A 121 1.70 -31.53 -29.23
CA TYR A 121 2.48 -31.67 -28.00
C TYR A 121 2.13 -30.55 -27.02
N VAL A 122 2.03 -30.90 -25.73
CA VAL A 122 2.15 -29.92 -24.63
C VAL A 122 3.58 -30.05 -24.09
N LYS A 123 4.46 -29.10 -24.44
CA LYS A 123 5.80 -29.03 -23.83
C LYS A 123 5.67 -28.51 -22.39
N THR A 124 6.03 -29.32 -21.41
CA THR A 124 6.34 -28.86 -20.05
C THR A 124 7.86 -28.72 -19.87
N ALA A 125 8.28 -27.85 -18.95
CA ALA A 125 9.67 -27.40 -18.77
C ALA A 125 10.70 -28.55 -18.74
N SER A 126 11.81 -28.41 -19.49
CA SER A 126 12.91 -29.39 -19.61
C SER A 126 14.09 -29.09 -18.66
N GLY A 127 14.68 -30.14 -18.08
CA GLY A 127 15.81 -30.15 -17.13
C GLY A 127 15.93 -31.54 -16.47
N GLU A 128 17.02 -31.85 -15.76
CA GLU A 128 17.24 -33.17 -15.11
C GLU A 128 16.16 -33.55 -14.05
N ASN A 129 15.23 -32.64 -13.75
CA ASN A 129 14.06 -32.82 -12.88
C ASN A 129 12.72 -32.42 -13.55
N ALA A 130 12.65 -32.47 -14.88
CA ALA A 130 11.48 -32.04 -15.66
C ALA A 130 10.26 -32.94 -15.52
N ALA A 131 9.07 -32.34 -15.62
CA ALA A 131 7.82 -33.08 -15.76
C ALA A 131 7.86 -33.95 -17.04
N PRO A 132 7.33 -35.19 -16.99
CA PRO A 132 7.37 -36.10 -18.13
C PRO A 132 6.67 -35.49 -19.34
N TYR A 133 7.24 -35.67 -20.53
CA TYR A 133 6.59 -35.36 -21.80
C TYR A 133 5.32 -36.20 -21.91
N LEU A 134 4.21 -35.58 -22.31
CA LEU A 134 2.93 -36.25 -22.52
C LEU A 134 2.53 -36.12 -23.99
N ARG A 135 2.05 -37.21 -24.60
CA ARG A 135 1.47 -37.20 -25.94
C ARG A 135 0.21 -38.03 -26.04
N ALA A 136 -0.64 -37.68 -27.00
CA ALA A 136 -1.71 -38.55 -27.45
C ALA A 136 -1.17 -39.58 -28.46
N SER A 137 -1.53 -40.84 -28.28
CA SER A 137 -1.20 -41.96 -29.17
C SER A 137 -2.48 -42.70 -29.55
N THR A 138 -2.42 -43.52 -30.60
CA THR A 138 -3.54 -44.32 -31.10
C THR A 138 -4.15 -45.24 -30.01
N ASN A 139 -3.36 -45.58 -28.99
CA ASN A 139 -3.77 -46.42 -27.85
C ASN A 139 -4.04 -45.65 -26.54
N GLY A 140 -4.04 -44.31 -26.55
CA GLY A 140 -4.30 -43.46 -25.37
C GLY A 140 -3.18 -42.48 -25.04
N LEU A 141 -3.12 -42.00 -23.79
CA LEU A 141 -2.07 -41.11 -23.30
C LEU A 141 -0.76 -41.87 -23.07
N GLU A 142 0.34 -41.35 -23.61
CA GLU A 142 1.70 -41.87 -23.43
C GLU A 142 2.59 -40.82 -22.77
N TYR A 143 3.58 -41.27 -22.01
CA TYR A 143 4.55 -40.39 -21.36
C TYR A 143 6.00 -40.81 -21.59
N SER A 144 6.91 -39.85 -21.54
CA SER A 144 8.36 -40.06 -21.69
C SER A 144 9.15 -39.13 -20.76
N GLN A 145 10.24 -39.64 -20.17
CA GLN A 145 11.14 -38.84 -19.33
C GLN A 145 12.27 -38.19 -20.15
N ASN A 146 12.67 -38.79 -21.27
CA ASN A 146 13.77 -38.36 -22.12
C ASN A 146 13.34 -37.89 -23.51
N GLY A 147 12.08 -38.07 -23.89
CA GLY A 147 11.54 -37.78 -25.23
C GLY A 147 11.78 -38.88 -26.26
N GLU A 148 12.54 -39.93 -25.91
CA GLU A 148 12.95 -41.01 -26.81
C GLU A 148 12.22 -42.33 -26.49
N ASP A 149 12.11 -42.67 -25.21
CA ASP A 149 11.44 -43.88 -24.73
C ASP A 149 10.02 -43.56 -24.24
N TRP A 150 9.02 -44.18 -24.86
CA TRP A 150 7.61 -43.88 -24.61
C TRP A 150 6.88 -45.06 -23.96
N ASN A 151 6.22 -44.80 -22.83
CA ASN A 151 5.46 -45.79 -22.09
C ASN A 151 3.96 -45.54 -22.22
N SER A 152 3.18 -46.62 -22.38
CA SER A 152 1.72 -46.58 -22.51
C SER A 152 1.03 -47.21 -21.29
N GLY A 153 -0.06 -46.59 -20.84
CA GLY A 153 -0.95 -47.15 -19.81
C GLY A 153 -1.07 -46.31 -18.53
N VAL A 154 -2.29 -46.29 -17.96
CA VAL A 154 -2.63 -45.62 -16.69
C VAL A 154 -1.96 -46.30 -15.47
N SER A 155 -1.33 -47.46 -15.67
CA SER A 155 -0.69 -48.27 -14.63
C SER A 155 0.76 -47.88 -14.35
N GLY A 156 1.20 -46.72 -14.86
CA GLY A 156 2.58 -46.23 -14.76
C GLY A 156 2.70 -44.78 -14.31
N VAL A 157 1.62 -44.12 -13.86
CA VAL A 157 1.80 -42.93 -13.03
C VAL A 157 2.56 -43.44 -11.80
N PRO A 158 3.83 -43.08 -11.59
CA PRO A 158 4.50 -43.44 -10.34
C PRO A 158 3.58 -42.92 -9.25
N GLU A 159 3.26 -43.72 -8.23
CA GLU A 159 2.62 -43.17 -7.05
C GLU A 159 3.47 -41.98 -6.63
N VAL A 160 2.95 -40.76 -6.83
CA VAL A 160 3.52 -39.59 -6.20
C VAL A 160 3.43 -39.95 -4.74
N PRO A 161 4.56 -40.12 -4.01
CA PRO A 161 4.52 -40.55 -2.63
C PRO A 161 3.52 -39.64 -1.94
N SER A 162 2.47 -40.23 -1.35
CA SER A 162 1.43 -39.45 -0.69
C SER A 162 2.14 -38.57 0.34
N ARG A 163 2.27 -37.28 0.04
CA ARG A 163 3.06 -36.37 0.86
C ARG A 163 2.46 -36.43 2.27
N PRO A 164 3.28 -36.55 3.32
CA PRO A 164 2.77 -36.39 4.68
C PRO A 164 2.03 -35.05 4.74
N LYS A 165 0.75 -35.10 5.10
CA LYS A 165 -0.10 -33.91 5.15
C LYS A 165 0.47 -33.00 6.24
N GLY A 166 1.15 -31.92 5.86
CA GLY A 166 1.75 -30.96 6.79
C GLY A 166 3.25 -30.66 6.59
N SER A 167 3.94 -31.30 5.63
CA SER A 167 5.37 -31.01 5.40
C SER A 167 5.60 -29.59 4.85
N VAL A 168 6.61 -28.91 5.41
CA VAL A 168 7.08 -27.58 4.99
C VAL A 168 8.30 -27.74 4.08
N TYR A 169 8.42 -26.92 3.03
CA TYR A 169 9.52 -26.98 2.07
C TYR A 169 10.23 -25.62 1.98
N LEU A 170 11.54 -25.65 1.70
CA LEU A 170 12.38 -24.47 1.52
C LEU A 170 13.12 -24.51 0.17
N ARG A 171 13.47 -23.33 -0.37
CA ARG A 171 14.21 -23.18 -1.63
C ARG A 171 15.72 -23.21 -1.35
N LYS A 172 16.44 -24.15 -1.98
CA LYS A 172 17.91 -24.19 -1.97
C LYS A 172 18.42 -24.34 -3.40
N ASN A 173 19.29 -23.44 -3.84
CA ASN A 173 19.89 -23.46 -5.18
C ASN A 173 18.88 -23.60 -6.34
N GLY A 174 17.64 -23.14 -6.12
CA GLY A 174 16.55 -23.27 -7.10
C GLY A 174 15.62 -24.46 -6.87
N ASP A 175 15.99 -25.44 -6.06
CA ASP A 175 15.20 -26.65 -5.79
C ASP A 175 14.39 -26.56 -4.50
N TRP A 176 13.25 -27.26 -4.46
CA TRP A 176 12.44 -27.43 -3.26
C TRP A 176 12.92 -28.65 -2.48
N VAL A 177 13.40 -28.43 -1.26
CA VAL A 177 13.82 -29.50 -0.34
C VAL A 177 12.89 -29.56 0.86
N ASN A 178 12.66 -30.77 1.40
CA ASN A 178 11.89 -30.96 2.62
C ASN A 178 12.62 -30.23 3.76
N ALA A 179 11.91 -29.32 4.44
CA ALA A 179 12.51 -28.49 5.46
C ALA A 179 13.01 -29.33 6.64
N GLU A 180 12.26 -30.34 7.11
CA GLU A 180 12.63 -31.14 8.28
C GLU A 180 13.86 -32.01 8.02
N GLU A 181 13.94 -32.68 6.87
CA GLU A 181 15.10 -33.51 6.49
C GLU A 181 16.36 -32.65 6.27
N TYR A 182 16.20 -31.53 5.57
CA TYR A 182 17.31 -30.60 5.33
C TYR A 182 17.91 -30.06 6.63
N LEU A 183 17.03 -29.70 7.56
CA LEU A 183 17.37 -29.10 8.85
C LEU A 183 17.96 -30.15 9.81
N ALA A 184 17.47 -31.40 9.77
CA ALA A 184 18.05 -32.53 10.49
C ALA A 184 19.46 -32.89 10.01
N GLU A 185 19.74 -32.82 8.71
CA GLU A 185 21.08 -33.13 8.16
C GLU A 185 22.09 -31.98 8.29
N ASN A 186 21.62 -30.74 8.30
CA ASN A 186 22.49 -29.55 8.25
C ASN A 186 22.48 -28.74 9.57
N GLY A 187 21.93 -29.30 10.64
CA GLY A 187 21.95 -28.70 11.98
C GLY A 187 21.21 -27.37 12.10
N GLY A 188 20.31 -27.06 11.17
CA GLY A 188 19.46 -25.89 11.27
C GLY A 188 18.22 -26.27 12.04
N GLU A 189 17.88 -25.59 13.13
CA GLU A 189 16.62 -25.88 13.81
C GLU A 189 15.48 -25.11 13.11
N THR A 190 14.37 -25.79 12.81
CA THR A 190 13.13 -25.19 12.32
C THR A 190 12.60 -24.16 13.32
N ASN A 191 12.94 -22.87 13.17
CA ASN A 191 12.39 -21.77 13.97
C ASN A 191 12.18 -22.15 15.46
N VAL A 192 13.21 -22.73 16.09
CA VAL A 192 13.17 -23.03 17.52
C VAL A 192 13.74 -21.82 18.24
N ILE A 193 12.93 -21.21 19.10
CA ILE A 193 13.45 -20.24 20.06
C ILE A 193 14.15 -21.05 21.14
N ASN A 194 15.48 -21.12 21.09
CA ASN A 194 16.27 -21.90 22.05
C ASN A 194 16.30 -21.23 23.43
N GLU A 195 16.49 -19.92 23.47
CA GLU A 195 16.50 -19.15 24.70
C GLU A 195 16.24 -17.68 24.42
N VAL A 196 15.40 -17.05 25.24
CA VAL A 196 15.23 -15.59 25.30
C VAL A 196 15.45 -15.17 26.74
N GLN A 197 16.32 -14.18 26.95
CA GLN A 197 16.62 -13.66 28.28
C GLN A 197 16.25 -12.18 28.38
N VAL A 198 15.76 -11.76 29.54
CA VAL A 198 15.63 -10.35 29.94
C VAL A 198 16.50 -10.14 31.17
N ASP A 199 17.44 -9.19 31.10
CA ASP A 199 18.43 -8.92 32.15
C ASP A 199 19.18 -10.17 32.66
N GLY A 200 19.53 -11.07 31.74
CA GLY A 200 20.24 -12.33 32.03
C GLY A 200 19.38 -13.44 32.66
N THR A 201 18.07 -13.22 32.81
CA THR A 201 17.11 -14.24 33.28
C THR A 201 16.37 -14.86 32.09
N ALA A 202 16.44 -16.18 31.95
CA ALA A 202 15.76 -16.91 30.88
C ALA A 202 14.23 -16.90 31.05
N LEU A 203 13.52 -16.66 29.95
CA LEU A 203 12.06 -16.65 29.87
C LEU A 203 11.52 -18.01 29.40
N PRO A 204 10.32 -18.42 29.86
CA PRO A 204 9.71 -19.67 29.42
C PRO A 204 9.27 -19.59 27.95
N VAL A 205 9.68 -20.59 27.16
CA VAL A 205 9.23 -20.78 25.78
C VAL A 205 8.02 -21.71 25.78
N THR A 206 6.89 -21.28 25.21
CA THR A 206 5.68 -22.10 25.03
C THR A 206 5.20 -21.97 23.58
N ASP A 207 4.92 -23.09 22.92
CA ASP A 207 4.40 -23.14 21.54
C ASP A 207 5.19 -22.30 20.53
N LYS A 208 6.53 -22.36 20.60
CA LYS A 208 7.45 -21.57 19.76
C LYS A 208 7.30 -20.05 19.92
N SER A 209 6.79 -19.60 21.06
CA SER A 209 6.63 -18.19 21.40
C SER A 209 7.14 -17.89 22.81
N VAL A 210 7.48 -16.63 23.06
CA VAL A 210 7.90 -16.12 24.37
C VAL A 210 7.10 -14.87 24.67
N ASN A 211 6.44 -14.84 25.83
CA ASN A 211 5.79 -13.63 26.32
C ASN A 211 6.82 -12.79 27.07
N ILE A 212 7.11 -11.60 26.55
CA ILE A 212 7.99 -10.63 27.20
C ILE A 212 7.13 -9.54 27.81
N ASP A 213 7.08 -9.51 29.14
CA ASP A 213 6.48 -8.41 29.88
C ASP A 213 7.48 -7.27 30.02
N LEU A 214 7.25 -6.17 29.29
CA LEU A 214 8.07 -4.95 29.36
C LEU A 214 7.44 -3.87 30.25
N SER A 215 6.37 -4.18 31.00
CA SER A 215 5.65 -3.22 31.84
C SER A 215 6.54 -2.50 32.85
N ALA A 216 7.57 -3.19 33.37
CA ALA A 216 8.56 -2.60 34.28
C ALA A 216 9.53 -1.60 33.59
N TYR A 217 9.72 -1.71 32.28
CA TYR A 217 10.60 -0.84 31.47
C TYR A 217 9.82 0.19 30.65
N ALA A 218 8.49 0.10 30.65
CA ALA A 218 7.65 1.16 30.15
C ALA A 218 7.94 2.42 30.97
N LYS A 219 8.59 3.41 30.35
CA LYS A 219 8.83 4.70 30.98
C LYS A 219 7.47 5.30 31.33
N THR A 220 7.13 5.33 32.61
CA THR A 220 5.97 6.07 33.14
C THR A 220 6.06 7.58 32.82
N ALA A 221 7.20 8.05 32.31
CA ALA A 221 7.41 9.42 31.85
C ALA A 221 6.64 9.80 30.58
N ASP A 222 6.27 8.85 29.70
CA ASP A 222 5.47 9.16 28.50
C ASP A 222 3.95 9.15 28.76
N LEU A 223 3.53 8.85 30.01
CA LEU A 223 2.16 9.05 30.49
C LEU A 223 1.92 10.46 31.04
N ALA A 224 2.81 11.42 30.77
CA ALA A 224 2.54 12.84 30.95
C ALA A 224 1.79 13.41 29.73
N SER A 225 0.61 12.87 29.48
CA SER A 225 -0.44 13.59 28.76
C SER A 225 -1.73 13.27 29.49
N GLU A 226 -1.98 14.07 30.53
CA GLU A 226 -3.31 14.32 31.06
C GLU A 226 -4.23 14.65 29.88
N TYR A 227 -4.86 13.63 29.29
CA TYR A 227 -6.17 13.87 28.73
C TYR A 227 -7.03 14.23 29.92
N ALA A 228 -7.34 15.53 30.06
CA ALA A 228 -8.23 16.04 31.07
C ALA A 228 -9.55 15.25 31.02
N THR A 229 -9.68 14.25 31.89
CA THR A 229 -10.95 13.62 32.18
C THR A 229 -11.84 14.70 32.77
N LYS A 230 -13.08 14.77 32.27
CA LYS A 230 -14.09 15.81 32.49
C LYS A 230 -14.60 15.85 33.94
N THR A 231 -13.71 16.01 34.90
CA THR A 231 -14.02 16.10 36.32
C THR A 231 -13.11 17.16 36.94
N GLU A 232 -13.74 18.29 37.30
CA GLU A 232 -13.24 19.33 38.21
C GLU A 232 -12.20 20.33 37.69
N VAL A 233 -12.64 21.19 36.77
CA VAL A 233 -12.20 22.60 36.79
C VAL A 233 -12.89 23.28 37.99
N ALA A 234 -12.44 22.96 39.21
CA ALA A 234 -12.96 23.54 40.45
C ALA A 234 -12.52 25.01 40.67
N ALA A 235 -11.80 25.61 39.72
CA ALA A 235 -11.31 26.99 39.79
C ALA A 235 -12.09 27.99 38.90
N LEU A 236 -13.09 27.55 38.14
CA LEU A 236 -14.07 28.48 37.59
C LEU A 236 -15.08 28.77 38.69
N GLN A 237 -14.95 29.95 39.33
CA GLN A 237 -15.97 30.50 40.22
C GLN A 237 -17.34 30.34 39.55
N THR A 238 -18.08 29.34 39.98
CA THR A 238 -19.44 29.13 39.50
C THR A 238 -20.23 30.28 40.10
N LEU A 239 -20.73 31.19 39.27
CA LEU A 239 -21.74 32.18 39.67
C LEU A 239 -22.87 31.40 40.32
N THR A 240 -22.95 31.44 41.65
CA THR A 240 -23.99 30.72 42.40
C THR A 240 -25.21 31.63 42.49
N GLY A 241 -26.40 31.09 42.22
CA GLY A 241 -27.67 31.82 42.28
C GLY A 241 -28.48 31.83 40.97
N THR A 242 -29.79 32.02 41.11
CA THR A 242 -30.74 32.15 39.99
C THR A 242 -30.56 33.51 39.31
N ALA A 243 -30.55 33.56 37.98
CA ALA A 243 -30.50 34.83 37.25
C ALA A 243 -31.85 35.56 37.37
N GLU A 244 -31.87 36.68 38.10
CA GLU A 244 -33.00 37.60 38.11
C GLU A 244 -32.76 38.74 37.11
N THR A 245 -33.76 39.04 36.30
CA THR A 245 -33.76 40.22 35.43
C THR A 245 -33.98 41.47 36.28
N VAL A 246 -32.98 42.34 36.36
CA VAL A 246 -33.15 43.71 36.85
C VAL A 246 -33.80 44.51 35.72
N THR A 247 -34.94 45.15 36.01
CA THR A 247 -35.57 46.08 35.07
C THR A 247 -34.62 47.22 34.73
N ASP A 248 -34.61 47.65 33.48
CA ASP A 248 -33.70 48.70 32.99
C ASP A 248 -33.81 49.96 33.86
N VAL A 249 -32.68 50.63 34.10
CA VAL A 249 -32.66 51.82 34.97
C VAL A 249 -33.37 52.95 34.23
N ASP A 250 -34.47 53.44 34.81
CA ASP A 250 -35.20 54.58 34.24
C ASP A 250 -34.44 55.89 34.49
N TYR A 251 -33.65 56.29 33.49
CA TYR A 251 -32.90 57.55 33.49
C TYR A 251 -33.76 58.79 33.18
N SER A 252 -35.07 58.64 32.98
CA SER A 252 -35.98 59.76 32.70
C SER A 252 -36.51 60.45 33.96
N THR A 253 -36.26 59.88 35.14
CA THR A 253 -36.65 60.47 36.43
C THR A 253 -35.70 61.62 36.81
N THR A 254 -36.25 62.71 37.34
CA THR A 254 -35.44 63.82 37.87
C THR A 254 -35.18 63.70 39.37
N ASP A 255 -35.75 62.68 40.03
CA ASP A 255 -35.55 62.43 41.46
C ASP A 255 -34.35 61.50 41.67
N ILE A 256 -33.32 62.04 42.32
CA ILE A 256 -32.08 61.32 42.63
C ILE A 256 -32.37 60.07 43.49
N SER A 257 -33.45 60.08 44.27
CA SER A 257 -33.85 58.98 45.15
C SER A 257 -34.22 57.71 44.38
N ASP A 258 -34.86 57.86 43.21
CA ASP A 258 -35.28 56.75 42.36
C ASP A 258 -34.08 56.10 41.65
N VAL A 259 -33.11 56.91 41.25
CA VAL A 259 -31.84 56.47 40.67
C VAL A 259 -31.01 55.68 41.70
N ILE A 260 -30.90 56.19 42.93
CA ILE A 260 -30.19 55.50 44.03
C ILE A 260 -30.85 54.17 44.37
N THR A 261 -32.18 54.13 44.39
CA THR A 261 -32.93 52.90 44.68
C THR A 261 -32.65 51.82 43.62
N SER A 262 -32.68 52.19 42.34
CA SER A 262 -32.39 51.29 41.23
C SER A 262 -30.94 50.78 41.25
N TYR A 263 -29.98 51.67 41.56
CA TYR A 263 -28.57 51.31 41.68
C TYR A 263 -28.31 50.32 42.82
N ASN A 264 -28.95 50.52 43.98
CA ASN A 264 -28.83 49.61 45.13
C ASN A 264 -29.45 48.23 44.85
N ALA A 265 -30.52 48.17 44.06
CA ALA A 265 -31.11 46.91 43.61
C ALA A 265 -30.13 46.12 42.71
N LEU A 266 -29.47 46.79 41.76
CA LEU A 266 -28.45 46.18 40.90
C LEU A 266 -27.26 45.65 41.72
N LEU A 267 -26.74 46.44 42.65
CA LEU A 267 -25.65 46.02 43.54
C LEU A 267 -26.02 44.77 44.36
N SER A 268 -27.25 44.72 44.87
CA SER A 268 -27.74 43.58 45.64
C SER A 268 -27.82 42.31 44.79
N ALA A 269 -28.29 42.42 43.54
CA ALA A 269 -28.32 41.30 42.60
C ALA A 269 -26.92 40.79 42.23
N LEU A 270 -25.96 41.69 42.04
CA LEU A 270 -24.56 41.32 41.73
C LEU A 270 -23.86 40.65 42.92
N ARG A 271 -24.09 41.12 44.15
CA ARG A 271 -23.60 40.49 45.38
C ARG A 271 -24.20 39.09 45.58
N ALA A 272 -25.51 38.95 45.39
CA ALA A 272 -26.19 37.67 45.50
C ALA A 272 -25.62 36.61 44.54
N ARG A 273 -25.07 37.06 43.41
CA ARG A 273 -24.45 36.19 42.39
C ARG A 273 -22.94 36.00 42.56
N GLY A 274 -22.33 36.61 43.57
CA GLY A 274 -20.89 36.53 43.84
C GLY A 274 -20.01 37.26 42.82
N VAL A 275 -20.57 38.21 42.05
CA VAL A 275 -19.82 39.02 41.09
C VAL A 275 -18.99 40.10 41.80
N ILE A 276 -19.53 40.64 42.89
CA ILE A 276 -18.91 41.66 43.73
C ILE A 276 -19.08 41.29 45.22
N ALA A 277 -18.20 41.80 46.07
CA ALA A 277 -18.25 41.62 47.53
C ALA A 277 -19.23 42.59 48.23
#